data_AF-A0A442FUD7-F1
#
_entry.id   AF-A0A442FUD7-F1
#
_cell.length_a   1.000
_cell.length_b   1.000
_cell.length_c   1.000
_cell.angle_alpha   90.00
_cell.angle_beta   90.00
_cell.angle_gamma   90.00
#
_symmetry.space_group_name_H-M   'P 1'
#
loop_
_entity.id
_entity.type
_entity.pdbx_description
1 polymer ?
#
loop_
_entity_poly.entity_id
_entity_poly.type
_entity_poly.pdbx_seq_one_letter_code
_entity_poly.pdbx_strand_id
1 'polypeptide(L)'
;MNLVQILLPCMDNSGQPFAKEDFESVKEELAGRFEGVTAYLQAPADGLWRQGGEANADKIVIFEVMTDEIDLAEWRDRRTALERQFRQEKVIIRHLPITLI
;
A
#
# COMPACT_ATOMS: atom_id res chain seq x y z
N MET A 1 14.50 9.86 10.05
CA MET A 1 14.09 9.18 8.82
C MET A 1 13.17 8.00 9.12
N ASN A 2 12.06 7.93 8.38
CA ASN A 2 11.06 6.87 8.42
C ASN A 2 10.84 6.33 7.01
N LEU A 3 10.74 5.01 6.88
CA LEU A 3 10.21 4.35 5.69
C LEU A 3 8.71 4.15 5.89
N VAL A 4 7.88 4.75 5.05
CA VAL A 4 6.44 4.50 5.02
C VAL A 4 6.13 3.50 3.91
N GLN A 5 5.34 2.49 4.24
CA GLN A 5 4.88 1.47 3.29
C GLN A 5 3.35 1.48 3.22
N ILE A 6 2.82 1.53 1.99
CA ILE A 6 1.40 1.38 1.68
C ILE A 6 1.23 0.05 0.95
N LEU A 7 0.37 -0.82 1.47
CA LEU A 7 0.08 -2.12 0.89
C LEU A 7 -1.32 -2.08 0.29
N LEU A 8 -1.41 -2.17 -1.05
CA LEU A 8 -2.67 -2.13 -1.78
C LEU A 8 -2.92 -3.47 -2.49
N PRO A 9 -4.12 -4.07 -2.36
CA PRO A 9 -4.43 -5.30 -3.06
C PRO A 9 -4.61 -5.06 -4.56
N CYS A 10 -4.28 -6.06 -5.36
CA CYS A 10 -4.50 -6.02 -6.81
C CYS A 10 -5.95 -6.27 -7.21
N MET A 11 -6.79 -6.74 -6.28
CA MET A 11 -8.19 -7.10 -6.51
C MET A 11 -9.06 -6.55 -5.39
N ASP A 12 -10.33 -6.28 -5.71
CA ASP A 12 -11.33 -5.90 -4.71
C ASP A 12 -11.87 -7.11 -3.93
N ASN A 13 -12.75 -6.86 -2.97
CA ASN A 13 -13.38 -7.91 -2.14
C ASN A 13 -14.27 -8.89 -2.92
N SER A 14 -14.59 -8.60 -4.19
CA SER A 14 -15.33 -9.48 -5.09
C SER A 14 -14.39 -10.23 -6.07
N GLY A 15 -13.07 -10.06 -5.94
CA GLY A 15 -12.07 -10.67 -6.81
C GLY A 15 -11.86 -9.95 -8.15
N GLN A 16 -12.42 -8.75 -8.33
CA GLN A 16 -12.23 -7.97 -9.55
C GLN A 16 -10.90 -7.21 -9.49
N PRO A 17 -10.01 -7.37 -10.49
CA PRO A 17 -8.74 -6.64 -10.51
C PRO A 17 -8.92 -5.13 -10.68
N PHE A 18 -8.04 -4.38 -10.02
CA PHE A 18 -7.85 -2.94 -10.23
C PHE A 18 -7.08 -2.64 -11.51
N ALA A 19 -7.35 -1.48 -12.10
CA ALA A 19 -6.68 -1.05 -13.32
C ALA A 19 -5.26 -0.57 -12.97
N LYS A 20 -4.36 -0.59 -13.96
CA LYS A 20 -2.98 -0.11 -13.74
C LYS A 20 -2.97 1.37 -13.37
N GLU A 21 -3.88 2.13 -13.96
CA GLU A 21 -4.05 3.57 -13.79
C GLU A 21 -4.38 3.93 -12.33
N ASP A 22 -5.09 3.05 -11.60
CA ASP A 22 -5.36 3.24 -10.17
C ASP A 22 -4.06 3.30 -9.36
N PHE A 23 -3.08 2.46 -9.70
CA PHE A 23 -1.78 2.39 -9.04
C PHE A 23 -0.83 3.50 -9.50
N GLU A 24 -0.85 3.87 -10.79
CA GLU A 24 -0.05 4.98 -11.30
C GLU A 24 -0.50 6.32 -10.66
N SER A 25 -1.79 6.52 -10.43
CA SER A 25 -2.28 7.72 -9.73
C SER A 25 -1.72 7.82 -8.30
N VAL A 26 -1.67 6.71 -7.56
CA VAL A 26 -1.06 6.67 -6.21
C VAL A 26 0.44 6.97 -6.30
N LYS A 27 1.13 6.42 -7.29
CA LYS A 27 2.55 6.67 -7.52
C LYS A 27 2.83 8.14 -7.79
N GLU A 28 2.06 8.77 -8.67
CA GLU A 28 2.20 10.18 -9.03
C GLU A 28 1.94 11.09 -7.83
N GLU A 29 0.92 10.80 -7.03
CA GLU A 29 0.61 11.58 -5.83
C GLU A 29 1.75 11.51 -4.80
N LEU A 30 2.29 10.31 -4.57
CA LEU A 30 3.43 10.12 -3.67
C LEU A 30 4.71 10.78 -4.23
N ALA A 31 4.98 10.65 -5.53
CA ALA A 31 6.14 11.29 -6.17
C ALA A 31 6.05 12.83 -6.17
N GLY A 32 4.84 13.40 -6.27
CA GLY A 32 4.64 14.84 -6.21
C GLY A 32 4.85 15.43 -4.81
N ARG A 33 4.74 14.60 -3.78
CA ARG A 33 4.81 15.02 -2.38
C ARG A 33 6.13 14.68 -1.69
N PHE A 34 6.74 13.56 -2.06
CA PHE A 34 8.00 13.07 -1.47
C PHE A 34 9.11 13.12 -2.52
N GLU A 35 10.36 13.25 -2.08
CA GLU A 35 11.54 13.32 -2.97
C GLU A 35 11.78 12.05 -3.81
N GLY A 36 11.00 10.99 -3.57
CA GLY A 36 10.95 9.80 -4.40
C GLY A 36 9.91 8.79 -3.90
N VAL A 37 9.48 7.90 -4.80
CA VAL A 37 8.62 6.77 -4.49
C VAL A 37 9.13 5.52 -5.22
N THR A 38 9.16 4.40 -4.50
CA THR A 38 9.38 3.08 -5.10
C THR A 38 8.07 2.31 -5.06
N ALA A 39 7.70 1.69 -6.16
CA ALA A 39 6.52 0.82 -6.23
C ALA A 39 6.91 -0.53 -6.83
N TYR A 40 6.52 -1.62 -6.19
CA TYR A 40 6.76 -2.97 -6.69
C TYR A 40 5.61 -3.92 -6.37
N LEU A 41 5.41 -4.90 -7.25
CA LEU A 41 4.44 -5.96 -7.06
C LEU A 41 5.04 -7.05 -6.16
N GLN A 42 4.32 -7.40 -5.10
CA GLN A 42 4.63 -8.56 -4.28
C GLN A 42 3.56 -9.64 -4.53
N ALA A 43 4.01 -10.79 -5.04
CA ALA A 43 3.17 -11.94 -5.38
C ALA A 43 3.82 -13.25 -4.93
N PRO A 44 3.02 -14.18 -4.43
CA PRO A 44 2.55 -14.17 -3.04
C PRO A 44 3.71 -14.26 -2.05
N ALA A 45 3.60 -13.60 -0.89
CA ALA A 45 4.32 -14.10 0.28
C ALA A 45 3.63 -15.41 0.69
N ASP A 46 4.36 -16.50 0.93
CA ASP A 46 3.84 -17.71 1.57
C ASP A 46 3.39 -17.38 3.01
N GLY A 47 2.27 -16.68 3.13
CA GLY A 47 1.61 -16.34 4.36
C GLY A 47 0.58 -17.41 4.65
N LEU A 48 0.91 -18.31 5.57
CA LEU A 48 0.02 -19.32 6.12
C LEU A 48 -1.18 -18.63 6.81
N TRP A 49 -2.19 -18.21 6.05
CA TRP A 49 -3.47 -17.79 6.61
C TRP A 49 -4.22 -19.05 7.04
N ARG A 50 -3.96 -19.50 8.27
CA ARG A 50 -4.77 -20.53 8.92
C ARG A 50 -6.16 -19.95 9.21
N GLN A 51 -7.08 -20.09 8.25
CA GLN A 51 -8.43 -20.61 8.46
C GLN A 51 -9.14 -20.76 7.12
N GLY A 52 -9.19 -22.01 6.64
CA GLY A 52 -10.22 -22.61 5.78
C GLY A 52 -10.93 -21.72 4.76
N GLY A 53 -10.31 -21.54 3.60
CA GLY A 53 -10.93 -21.04 2.36
C GLY A 53 -9.84 -21.05 1.30
N GLU A 54 -10.16 -21.45 0.06
CA GLU A 54 -9.20 -21.51 -1.05
C GLU A 54 -8.28 -20.29 -1.05
N ALA A 55 -6.97 -20.53 -0.97
CA ALA A 55 -5.97 -19.48 -0.94
C ALA A 55 -5.93 -18.77 -2.30
N ASN A 56 -6.82 -17.81 -2.51
CA ASN A 56 -6.60 -16.76 -3.49
C ASN A 56 -5.35 -16.02 -3.04
N ALA A 57 -4.26 -16.28 -3.76
CA ALA A 57 -3.01 -15.56 -3.57
C ALA A 57 -3.23 -14.08 -3.93
N ASP A 58 -3.63 -13.27 -2.95
CA ASP A 58 -3.86 -11.85 -3.12
C ASP A 58 -2.52 -11.15 -3.39
N LYS A 59 -2.27 -10.87 -4.66
CA LYS A 59 -1.14 -10.04 -5.09
C LYS A 59 -1.34 -8.64 -4.50
N ILE A 60 -0.29 -8.06 -3.95
CA ILE A 60 -0.30 -6.69 -3.43
C ILE A 60 0.73 -5.84 -4.16
N VAL A 61 0.43 -4.57 -4.36
CA VAL A 61 1.41 -3.55 -4.76
C VAL A 61 1.84 -2.84 -3.49
N ILE A 62 3.15 -2.75 -3.29
CA ILE A 62 3.76 -2.01 -2.18
C ILE A 62 4.31 -0.71 -2.74
N PHE A 63 3.93 0.39 -2.10
CA PHE A 63 4.52 1.70 -2.31
C PHE A 63 5.36 2.07 -1.11
N GLU A 64 6.55 2.59 -1.36
CA GLU A 64 7.51 2.99 -0.35
C GLU A 64 7.92 4.45 -0.56
N VAL A 65 7.86 5.23 0.51
CA VAL A 65 8.41 6.59 0.55
C VAL A 65 9.24 6.76 1.81
N MET A 66 10.33 7.51 1.69
CA MET A 66 11.17 7.91 2.83
C MET A 66 10.83 9.35 3.22
N THR A 67 10.71 9.61 4.51
CA THR A 67 10.42 10.96 5.03
C THR A 67 10.97 11.13 6.44
N ASP A 68 11.40 12.35 6.79
CA ASP A 68 11.96 12.62 8.12
C ASP A 68 10.91 12.66 9.22
N GLU A 69 9.73 13.18 8.91
CA GLU A 69 8.64 13.39 9.87
C GLU A 69 7.38 12.62 9.47
N ILE A 70 6.62 12.19 10.47
CA ILE A 70 5.37 11.44 10.26
C ILE A 70 4.20 12.26 10.84
N ASP A 71 3.38 12.81 9.95
CA ASP A 71 2.07 13.35 10.31
C ASP A 71 1.01 12.23 10.30
N LEU A 72 0.67 11.73 11.48
CA LEU A 72 -0.30 10.65 11.63
C LEU A 72 -1.72 11.03 11.18
N ALA A 73 -2.11 12.29 11.27
CA ALA A 73 -3.44 12.73 10.83
C ALA A 73 -3.53 12.63 9.30
N GLU A 74 -2.51 13.13 8.62
CA GLU A 74 -2.48 13.10 7.17
C GLU A 74 -2.39 11.67 6.60
N TRP A 75 -1.59 10.79 7.24
CA TRP A 75 -1.54 9.38 6.86
C TRP A 75 -2.87 8.65 7.12
N ARG A 76 -3.65 9.06 8.13
CA ARG A 76 -5.00 8.52 8.37
C ARG A 76 -5.97 8.95 7.29
N ASP A 77 -5.95 10.22 6.90
CA ASP A 77 -6.81 10.75 5.84
C ASP A 77 -6.49 10.07 4.49
N ARG A 78 -5.19 9.92 4.18
CA ARG A 78 -4.73 9.16 3.02
C ARG A 78 -5.21 7.70 3.05
N ARG A 79 -5.11 7.03 4.21
CA ARG A 79 -5.62 5.66 4.37
C ARG A 79 -7.10 5.58 4.03
N THR A 80 -7.91 6.50 4.54
CA THR A 80 -9.35 6.52 4.26
C THR A 80 -9.67 6.83 2.79
N ALA A 81 -8.89 7.69 2.13
CA ALA A 81 -9.04 7.91 0.69
C ALA A 81 -8.73 6.63 -0.11
N LEU A 82 -7.63 5.95 0.21
CA LEU A 82 -7.24 4.69 -0.44
C LEU A 82 -8.23 3.56 -0.18
N GLU A 83 -8.78 3.45 1.04
CA GLU A 83 -9.84 2.48 1.38
C GLU A 83 -11.06 2.64 0.47
N ARG A 84 -11.45 3.88 0.17
CA ARG A 84 -12.54 4.18 -0.76
C ARG A 84 -12.16 3.85 -2.20
N GLN A 85 -10.99 4.29 -2.65
CA GLN A 85 -10.51 4.08 -4.02
C GLN A 85 -10.36 2.59 -4.36
N PHE A 86 -9.73 1.82 -3.47
CA PHE A 86 -9.48 0.40 -3.63
C PHE A 86 -10.60 -0.48 -3.05
N ARG A 87 -11.74 0.12 -2.68
CA ARG A 87 -12.94 -0.60 -2.20
C ARG A 87 -12.60 -1.65 -1.12
N GLN A 88 -11.73 -1.26 -0.20
CA GLN A 88 -11.23 -2.10 0.90
C GLN A 88 -11.80 -1.62 2.23
N GLU A 89 -12.13 -2.56 3.12
CA GLU A 89 -12.53 -2.22 4.49
C GLU A 89 -11.35 -1.64 5.28
N LYS A 90 -10.13 -2.08 4.96
CA LYS A 90 -8.91 -1.65 5.64
C LYS A 90 -7.71 -1.69 4.71
N VAL A 91 -7.05 -0.55 4.54
CA VAL A 91 -5.73 -0.46 3.90
C VAL A 91 -4.65 -0.42 4.96
N ILE A 92 -3.55 -1.15 4.73
CA ILE A 92 -2.40 -1.14 5.62
C ILE A 92 -1.43 -0.04 5.16
N ILE A 93 -1.29 0.98 6.02
CA ILE A 93 -0.18 1.93 5.96
C ILE A 93 0.61 1.75 7.25
N ARG A 94 1.92 1.52 7.13
CA ARG A 94 2.83 1.38 8.27
C ARG A 94 4.08 2.21 8.04
N HIS A 95 4.76 2.58 9.12
CA HIS A 95 6.08 3.21 9.02
C HIS A 95 7.08 2.48 9.91
N LEU A 96 8.35 2.50 9.50
CA LEU A 96 9.48 1.94 10.23
C LEU A 96 10.54 3.03 10.38
N PRO A 97 11.10 3.25 11.59
CA PRO A 97 12.30 4.04 11.74
C PRO A 97 13.45 3.39 10.96
N ILE A 98 14.19 4.18 10.20
CA ILE A 98 15.37 3.70 9.46
C ILE A 98 16.56 4.60 9.74
N THR A 99 17.75 3.99 9.64
CA THR A 99 19.03 4.70 9.69
C THR A 99 19.72 4.50 8.35
N LEU A 100 20.12 5.60 7.72
CA LEU A 100 20.98 5.56 6.54
C LEU A 100 22.43 5.35 7.00
N ILE A 101 23.16 4.45 6.34
CA ILE A 101 24.57 4.13 6.64
C ILE A 101 25.47 4.87 5.66
#